data_AF-A0A357V1M9-F1
#
_entry.id   AF-A0A357V1M9-F1
#
_cell.length_a   1.000
_cell.length_b   1.000
_cell.length_c   1.000
_cell.angle_alpha   90.00
_cell.angle_beta   90.00
_cell.angle_gamma   90.00
#
_symmetry.space_group_name_H-M   'P 1'
#
loop_
_entity.id
_entity.type
_entity.pdbx_description
1 polymer ?
#
loop_
_entity_poly.entity_id
_entity_poly.type
_entity_poly.pdbx_seq_one_letter_code
_entity_poly.pdbx_strand_id
1 'polypeptide(L)'
;ADHERYQKTLTPLPEAIAMAVANGRDAGRPAQIIADVADNPGGGGTGSTIYLLKGLVEAGAEGVVMGVVIDGGVAGDAHAAGEGAEITARFNRAPKTAFEQAYEVKAKVLKLTDGAFVGRRGILRGRSLSVGPAAFLEIGGIRVAVATHRKQCADPAMLEMFGVDIAQARTVIVKSRGHFRAGFDEFFPPENVYEVDCPGLTSPVFTNFTWGDLCRPVFPLDQDTTWTPPTW
;
A
#
# COMPACT_ATOMS: atom_id res chain seq x y z
N ALA A 1 8.09 -30.42 -7.57
CA ALA A 1 9.52 -30.25 -7.89
C ALA A 1 9.91 -28.76 -7.94
N ASP A 2 9.12 -27.86 -8.57
CA ASP A 2 9.46 -26.42 -8.66
C ASP A 2 8.77 -25.53 -7.60
N HIS A 3 8.56 -26.03 -6.37
CA HIS A 3 7.78 -25.27 -5.37
C HIS A 3 8.59 -24.11 -4.75
N GLU A 4 9.92 -24.23 -4.72
CA GLU A 4 10.82 -23.21 -4.15
C GLU A 4 10.78 -21.90 -4.95
N ARG A 5 10.54 -21.97 -6.26
CA ARG A 5 10.36 -20.79 -7.13
C ARG A 5 9.22 -19.87 -6.69
N TYR A 6 8.26 -20.39 -5.92
CA TYR A 6 7.11 -19.62 -5.42
C TYR A 6 7.38 -18.99 -4.06
N GLN A 7 8.57 -19.18 -3.47
CA GLN A 7 9.04 -18.38 -2.35
C GLN A 7 9.68 -17.09 -2.87
N LYS A 8 9.34 -15.97 -2.23
CA LYS A 8 9.79 -14.65 -2.68
C LYS A 8 10.55 -13.94 -1.57
N THR A 9 11.74 -13.44 -1.91
CA THR A 9 12.48 -12.53 -1.04
C THR A 9 11.83 -11.15 -1.12
N LEU A 10 11.33 -10.68 0.03
CA LEU A 10 10.76 -9.34 0.17
C LEU A 10 11.82 -8.37 0.69
N THR A 11 11.63 -7.09 0.39
CA THR A 11 12.45 -6.00 0.90
C THR A 11 12.09 -5.78 2.37
N PRO A 12 13.05 -5.83 3.32
CA PRO A 12 12.78 -5.52 4.71
C PRO A 12 12.20 -4.11 4.88
N LEU A 13 11.23 -3.94 5.78
CA LEU A 13 10.61 -2.63 6.05
C LEU A 13 11.63 -1.51 6.35
N PRO A 14 12.66 -1.69 7.21
CA PRO A 14 13.66 -0.65 7.44
C PRO A 14 14.44 -0.24 6.18
N GLU A 15 14.71 -1.20 5.30
CA GLU A 15 15.40 -0.95 4.03
C GLU A 15 14.50 -0.16 3.07
N ALA A 16 13.24 -0.53 2.94
CA ALA A 16 12.28 0.20 2.12
C ALA A 16 12.12 1.68 2.57
N ILE A 17 12.12 1.92 3.89
CA ILE A 17 12.11 3.28 4.45
C ILE A 17 13.39 4.03 4.06
N ALA A 18 14.56 3.41 4.26
CA ALA A 18 15.85 4.01 3.91
C ALA A 18 15.96 4.35 2.41
N MET A 19 15.45 3.47 1.54
CA MET A 19 15.39 3.70 0.09
C MET A 19 14.52 4.91 -0.26
N ALA A 20 13.33 5.03 0.35
CA ALA A 20 12.45 6.18 0.13
C ALA A 20 13.08 7.50 0.58
N VAL A 21 13.74 7.51 1.75
CA VAL A 21 14.49 8.67 2.25
C VAL A 21 15.62 9.05 1.30
N ALA A 22 16.39 8.07 0.81
CA ALA A 22 17.47 8.32 -0.14
C ALA A 22 16.94 8.93 -1.45
N ASN A 23 15.81 8.44 -1.96
CA ASN A 23 15.15 8.97 -3.17
C ASN A 23 14.61 10.39 -3.01
N GLY A 24 14.21 10.79 -1.80
CA GLY A 24 13.82 12.16 -1.50
C GLY A 24 15.01 13.14 -1.47
N ARG A 25 16.20 12.67 -1.08
CA ARG A 25 17.41 13.49 -0.96
C ARG A 25 18.21 13.64 -2.25
N ASP A 26 18.06 12.70 -3.18
CA ASP A 26 18.85 12.66 -4.42
C ASP A 26 17.95 12.53 -5.65
N ALA A 27 17.84 13.62 -6.40
CA ALA A 27 17.09 13.71 -7.65
C ALA A 27 17.71 12.87 -8.80
N GLY A 28 18.97 12.46 -8.67
CA GLY A 28 19.66 11.60 -9.63
C GLY A 28 19.29 10.12 -9.53
N ARG A 29 18.66 9.69 -8.43
CA ARG A 29 18.19 8.30 -8.26
C ARG A 29 17.01 8.01 -9.19
N PRO A 30 16.81 6.76 -9.63
CA PRO A 30 15.62 6.43 -10.40
C PRO A 30 14.37 6.51 -9.52
N ALA A 31 13.25 6.95 -10.11
CA ALA A 31 11.95 6.88 -9.45
C ALA A 31 11.57 5.42 -9.19
N GLN A 32 10.92 5.16 -8.06
CA GLN A 32 10.61 3.81 -7.61
C GLN A 32 9.17 3.66 -7.12
N ILE A 33 8.66 2.43 -7.20
CA ILE A 33 7.39 2.05 -6.60
C ILE A 33 7.59 0.95 -5.56
N ILE A 34 7.04 1.18 -4.39
CA ILE A 34 7.13 0.31 -3.23
C ILE A 34 5.74 -0.26 -2.96
N ALA A 35 5.62 -1.58 -2.96
CA ALA A 35 4.38 -2.30 -2.75
C ALA A 35 4.33 -2.87 -1.33
N ASP A 36 3.41 -2.38 -0.51
CA ASP A 36 2.98 -3.05 0.71
C ASP A 36 2.13 -4.27 0.31
N VAL A 37 2.81 -5.40 0.16
CA VAL A 37 2.19 -6.66 -0.25
C VAL A 37 1.41 -7.33 0.87
N ALA A 38 1.69 -6.94 2.12
CA ALA A 38 1.10 -7.52 3.31
C ALA A 38 -0.26 -6.94 3.66
N ASP A 39 -0.63 -5.79 3.10
CA ASP A 39 -1.92 -5.17 3.30
C ASP A 39 -2.61 -4.78 1.98
N ASN A 40 -2.75 -5.73 1.06
CA ASN A 40 -3.42 -5.53 -0.22
C ASN A 40 -4.95 -5.81 -0.11
N PRO A 41 -5.83 -4.82 -0.34
CA PRO A 41 -7.28 -5.01 -0.35
C PRO A 41 -7.80 -6.11 -1.25
N GLY A 42 -7.28 -6.22 -2.49
CA GLY A 42 -7.73 -7.24 -3.44
C GLY A 42 -7.21 -8.63 -3.11
N GLY A 43 -6.24 -8.74 -2.20
CA GLY A 43 -5.74 -10.00 -1.66
C GLY A 43 -6.42 -10.45 -0.37
N GLY A 44 -7.35 -9.65 0.18
CA GLY A 44 -7.98 -9.93 1.47
C GLY A 44 -7.58 -8.95 2.61
N GLY A 45 -6.57 -8.09 2.41
CA GLY A 45 -6.09 -7.13 3.40
C GLY A 45 -7.05 -5.96 3.61
N THR A 46 -6.93 -5.23 4.71
CA THR A 46 -7.86 -4.14 5.03
C THR A 46 -7.54 -2.87 4.26
N GLY A 47 -6.27 -2.66 3.91
CA GLY A 47 -5.74 -1.45 3.29
C GLY A 47 -5.43 -0.34 4.31
N SER A 48 -5.50 -0.63 5.60
CA SER A 48 -5.46 0.31 6.72
C SER A 48 -4.20 0.21 7.59
N THR A 49 -3.27 -0.72 7.32
CA THR A 49 -2.03 -0.81 8.10
C THR A 49 -1.15 0.42 7.86
N ILE A 50 -0.47 0.87 8.93
CA ILE A 50 0.28 2.15 8.92
C ILE A 50 1.79 2.00 9.11
N TYR A 51 2.34 0.78 9.05
CA TYR A 51 3.77 0.53 9.32
C TYR A 51 4.71 1.38 8.45
N LEU A 52 4.50 1.37 7.13
CA LEU A 52 5.27 2.21 6.20
C LEU A 52 5.02 3.69 6.45
N LEU A 53 3.76 4.11 6.62
CA LEU A 53 3.41 5.50 6.87
C LEU A 53 4.15 6.05 8.10
N LYS A 54 4.01 5.36 9.24
CA LYS A 54 4.65 5.73 10.50
C LYS A 54 6.17 5.76 10.38
N GLY A 55 6.76 4.71 9.82
CA GLY A 55 8.21 4.63 9.66
C GLY A 55 8.80 5.72 8.75
N LEU A 56 8.11 6.08 7.67
CA LEU A 56 8.53 7.15 6.76
C LEU A 56 8.43 8.53 7.41
N VAL A 57 7.35 8.80 8.14
CA VAL A 57 7.19 10.06 8.89
C VAL A 57 8.28 10.18 9.96
N GLU A 58 8.52 9.12 10.73
CA GLU A 58 9.57 9.10 11.77
C GLU A 58 10.98 9.26 11.20
N ALA A 59 11.24 8.73 10.01
CA ALA A 59 12.52 8.87 9.31
C ALA A 59 12.69 10.22 8.58
N GLY A 60 11.66 11.08 8.58
CA GLY A 60 11.68 12.35 7.85
C GLY A 60 11.79 12.17 6.34
N ALA A 61 11.07 11.19 5.78
CA ALA A 61 11.02 10.98 4.35
C ALA A 61 10.31 12.15 3.65
N GLU A 62 10.79 12.48 2.45
CA GLU A 62 10.26 13.55 1.62
C GLU A 62 9.97 13.03 0.20
N GLY A 63 9.05 13.68 -0.51
CA GLY A 63 8.78 13.39 -1.93
C GLY A 63 8.09 12.05 -2.18
N VAL A 64 7.48 11.45 -1.14
CA VAL A 64 6.71 10.21 -1.24
C VAL A 64 5.24 10.51 -1.53
N VAL A 65 4.65 9.76 -2.45
CA VAL A 65 3.19 9.68 -2.62
C VAL A 65 2.74 8.28 -2.21
N MET A 66 1.95 8.17 -1.16
CA MET A 66 1.42 6.90 -0.67
C MET A 66 -0.08 6.82 -0.95
N GLY A 67 -0.54 5.69 -1.47
CA GLY A 67 -1.97 5.45 -1.55
C GLY A 67 -2.38 4.07 -2.07
N VAL A 68 -3.61 3.65 -1.84
CA VAL A 68 -4.64 4.35 -1.06
C VAL A 68 -4.74 3.67 0.30
N VAL A 69 -4.65 4.46 1.38
CA VAL A 69 -4.90 3.99 2.75
C VAL A 69 -6.41 4.01 2.98
N ILE A 70 -6.96 2.93 3.54
CA ILE A 70 -8.39 2.79 3.78
C ILE A 70 -8.71 3.17 5.21
N ASP A 71 -9.17 4.40 5.42
CA ASP A 71 -9.63 4.90 6.72
C ASP A 71 -10.73 5.95 6.52
N GLY A 72 -11.99 5.51 6.62
CA GLY A 72 -13.15 6.40 6.49
C GLY A 72 -13.27 7.43 7.62
N GLY A 73 -12.67 7.17 8.79
CA GLY A 73 -12.65 8.12 9.90
C GLY A 73 -11.78 9.32 9.56
N VAL A 74 -10.56 9.08 9.09
CA VAL A 74 -9.64 10.13 8.64
C VAL A 74 -10.19 10.88 7.44
N ALA A 75 -10.75 10.18 6.44
CA ALA A 75 -11.40 10.83 5.30
C ALA A 75 -12.57 11.73 5.75
N GLY A 76 -13.40 11.26 6.69
CA GLY A 76 -14.50 12.04 7.26
C GLY A 76 -14.03 13.28 8.01
N ASP A 77 -12.99 13.17 8.85
CA ASP A 77 -12.41 14.33 9.55
C ASP A 77 -11.89 15.37 8.56
N ALA A 78 -11.20 14.93 7.51
CA ALA A 78 -10.65 15.82 6.47
C ALA A 78 -11.76 16.54 5.70
N HIS A 79 -12.83 15.83 5.33
CA HIS A 79 -14.01 16.45 4.70
C HIS A 79 -14.70 17.45 5.61
N ALA A 80 -14.83 17.16 6.91
CA ALA A 80 -15.42 18.07 7.88
C ALA A 80 -14.58 19.35 8.08
N ALA A 81 -13.25 19.24 7.99
CA ALA A 81 -12.33 20.36 8.14
C ALA A 81 -12.18 21.22 6.86
N GLY A 82 -12.23 20.59 5.69
CA GLY A 82 -12.10 21.25 4.38
C GLY A 82 -10.67 21.31 3.84
N GLU A 83 -10.54 21.57 2.53
CA GLU A 83 -9.24 21.76 1.88
C GLU A 83 -8.48 22.95 2.49
N GLY A 84 -7.16 22.79 2.70
CA GLY A 84 -6.28 23.77 3.34
C GLY A 84 -6.21 23.69 4.86
N ALA A 85 -7.13 22.98 5.51
CA ALA A 85 -7.16 22.86 6.97
C ALA A 85 -6.05 21.95 7.52
N GLU A 86 -5.60 22.24 8.74
CA GLU A 86 -4.77 21.34 9.53
C GLU A 86 -5.65 20.49 10.45
N ILE A 87 -5.41 19.18 10.46
CA ILE A 87 -6.10 18.21 11.31
C ILE A 87 -5.07 17.36 12.08
N THR A 88 -5.53 16.76 13.18
CA THR A 88 -4.87 15.57 13.71
C THR A 88 -5.51 14.37 13.03
N ALA A 89 -4.82 13.78 12.05
CA ALA A 89 -5.25 12.54 11.41
C ALA A 89 -5.07 11.39 12.41
N ARG A 90 -6.16 10.70 12.71
CA ARG A 90 -6.20 9.59 13.68
C ARG A 90 -6.52 8.30 12.93
N PHE A 91 -5.49 7.62 12.47
CA PHE A 91 -5.63 6.36 11.75
C PHE A 91 -5.99 5.23 12.71
N ASN A 92 -6.84 4.31 12.25
CA ASN A 92 -7.26 3.12 12.96
C ASN A 92 -7.83 3.43 14.36
N ARG A 93 -8.75 4.41 14.46
CA ARG A 93 -9.44 4.75 15.74
C ARG A 93 -10.11 3.55 16.40
N ALA A 94 -10.57 2.59 15.59
CA ALA A 94 -11.17 1.35 16.03
C ALA A 94 -10.54 0.18 15.25
N PRO A 95 -9.35 -0.28 15.67
CA PRO A 95 -8.67 -1.40 15.01
C PRO A 95 -9.55 -2.65 15.00
N LYS A 96 -9.61 -3.30 13.84
CA LYS A 96 -10.37 -4.52 13.57
C LYS A 96 -9.47 -5.76 13.52
N THR A 97 -8.17 -5.58 13.35
CA THR A 97 -7.19 -6.68 13.31
C THR A 97 -5.95 -6.35 14.14
N ALA A 98 -5.18 -7.38 14.48
CA ALA A 98 -3.93 -7.22 15.23
C ALA A 98 -2.85 -6.41 14.48
N PHE A 99 -2.99 -6.23 13.16
CA PHE A 99 -2.05 -5.49 12.32
C PHE A 99 -2.43 -4.00 12.18
N GLU A 100 -3.63 -3.62 12.61
CA GLU A 100 -4.09 -2.23 12.56
C GLU A 100 -3.63 -1.49 13.82
N GLN A 101 -2.58 -0.68 13.67
CA GLN A 101 -2.06 0.13 14.76
C GLN A 101 -2.73 1.51 14.76
N ALA A 102 -3.26 1.92 15.91
CA ALA A 102 -3.70 3.29 16.12
C ALA A 102 -2.50 4.25 15.96
N TYR A 103 -2.68 5.28 15.15
CA TYR A 103 -1.61 6.25 14.88
C TYR A 103 -2.20 7.64 14.71
N GLU A 104 -1.70 8.59 15.51
CA GLU A 104 -2.08 10.00 15.41
C GLU A 104 -0.92 10.83 14.88
N VAL A 105 -1.22 11.69 13.90
CA VAL A 105 -0.21 12.56 13.28
C VAL A 105 -0.86 13.84 12.77
N LYS A 106 -0.10 14.95 12.79
CA LYS A 106 -0.56 16.20 12.16
C LYS A 106 -0.57 16.05 10.65
N ALA A 107 -1.65 16.53 10.04
CA ALA A 107 -1.83 16.48 8.60
C ALA A 107 -2.46 17.77 8.09
N LYS A 108 -2.11 18.17 6.87
CA LYS A 108 -2.81 19.22 6.13
C LYS A 108 -3.66 18.61 5.02
N VAL A 109 -4.91 19.03 4.91
CA VAL A 109 -5.81 18.59 3.85
C VAL A 109 -5.43 19.29 2.55
N LEU A 110 -4.88 18.57 1.58
CA LEU A 110 -4.49 19.12 0.29
C LEU A 110 -5.64 19.13 -0.71
N LYS A 111 -6.41 18.03 -0.76
CA LYS A 111 -7.47 17.83 -1.74
C LYS A 111 -8.56 16.93 -1.18
N LEU A 112 -9.82 17.19 -1.53
CA LEU A 112 -10.96 16.34 -1.23
C LEU A 112 -11.64 15.89 -2.53
N THR A 113 -12.12 14.65 -2.56
CA THR A 113 -12.88 14.10 -3.68
C THR A 113 -14.02 13.21 -3.15
N ASP A 114 -15.02 12.95 -3.98
CA ASP A 114 -16.05 11.92 -3.76
C ASP A 114 -15.56 10.50 -4.12
N GLY A 115 -14.31 10.41 -4.58
CA GLY A 115 -13.62 9.18 -4.96
C GLY A 115 -14.07 8.57 -6.28
N ALA A 116 -14.89 9.25 -7.09
CA ALA A 116 -15.31 8.74 -8.39
C ALA A 116 -14.19 8.90 -9.45
N PHE A 117 -13.92 7.82 -10.20
CA PHE A 117 -12.94 7.84 -11.29
C PHE A 117 -13.24 6.79 -12.35
N VAL A 118 -12.65 6.96 -13.53
CA VAL A 118 -12.62 5.93 -14.58
C VAL A 118 -11.20 5.39 -14.66
N GLY A 119 -11.02 4.08 -14.49
CA GLY A 119 -9.70 3.46 -14.55
C GLY A 119 -9.05 3.63 -15.92
N ARG A 120 -7.76 3.93 -15.94
CA ARG A 120 -6.99 4.22 -17.15
C ARG A 120 -6.27 2.99 -17.69
N ARG A 121 -5.81 2.10 -16.80
CA ARG A 121 -4.87 1.00 -17.12
C ARG A 121 -5.15 -0.28 -16.33
N GLY A 122 -4.34 -1.31 -16.58
CA GLY A 122 -4.40 -2.60 -15.90
C GLY A 122 -5.81 -3.20 -15.82
N ILE A 123 -6.14 -3.74 -14.65
CA ILE A 123 -7.43 -4.40 -14.41
C ILE A 123 -8.63 -3.43 -14.31
N LEU A 124 -8.39 -2.12 -14.18
CA LEU A 124 -9.43 -1.11 -14.02
C LEU A 124 -9.74 -0.33 -15.29
N ARG A 125 -8.96 -0.52 -16.37
CA ARG A 125 -9.12 0.19 -17.64
C ARG A 125 -10.56 0.21 -18.14
N GLY A 126 -11.09 1.42 -18.33
CA GLY A 126 -12.44 1.68 -18.86
C GLY A 126 -13.58 1.43 -17.89
N ARG A 127 -13.29 1.06 -16.63
CA ARG A 127 -14.32 0.82 -15.61
C ARG A 127 -14.57 2.10 -14.81
N SER A 128 -15.84 2.42 -14.57
CA SER A 128 -16.23 3.46 -13.61
C SER A 128 -16.26 2.86 -12.21
N LEU A 129 -15.54 3.47 -11.27
CA LEU A 129 -15.41 3.02 -9.89
C LEU A 129 -15.54 4.21 -8.93
N SER A 130 -15.72 3.89 -7.65
CA SER A 130 -15.59 4.85 -6.56
C SER A 130 -14.85 4.27 -5.38
N VAL A 131 -13.94 5.06 -4.79
CA VAL A 131 -13.34 4.78 -3.47
C VAL A 131 -14.08 5.47 -2.31
N GLY A 132 -15.26 6.05 -2.58
CA GLY A 132 -16.02 6.86 -1.63
C GLY A 132 -15.32 8.17 -1.28
N PRO A 133 -15.86 8.96 -0.33
CA PRO A 133 -15.20 10.17 0.14
C PRO A 133 -13.74 9.91 0.47
N ALA A 134 -12.87 10.70 -0.14
CA ALA A 134 -11.45 10.53 -0.06
C ALA A 134 -10.74 11.87 0.14
N ALA A 135 -9.56 11.81 0.73
CA ALA A 135 -8.75 12.96 1.07
C ALA A 135 -7.30 12.70 0.68
N PHE A 136 -6.64 13.73 0.17
CA PHE A 136 -5.20 13.76 -0.02
C PHE A 136 -4.61 14.63 1.07
N LEU A 137 -3.72 14.04 1.86
CA LEU A 137 -3.16 14.66 3.05
C LEU A 137 -1.65 14.86 2.89
N GLU A 138 -1.14 16.00 3.35
CA GLU A 138 0.29 16.19 3.59
C GLU A 138 0.58 15.86 5.05
N ILE A 139 1.55 14.99 5.30
CA ILE A 139 1.95 14.52 6.62
C ILE A 139 3.47 14.62 6.69
N GLY A 140 4.02 15.67 7.28
CA GLY A 140 5.46 15.95 7.16
C GLY A 140 5.85 16.16 5.69
N GLY A 141 6.86 15.42 5.21
CA GLY A 141 7.34 15.49 3.82
C GLY A 141 6.62 14.57 2.82
N ILE A 142 5.59 13.84 3.25
CA ILE A 142 4.91 12.83 2.43
C ILE A 142 3.46 13.23 2.15
N ARG A 143 2.94 12.75 1.01
CA ARG A 143 1.54 12.95 0.62
C ARG A 143 0.80 11.61 0.60
N VAL A 144 -0.35 11.54 1.25
CA VAL A 144 -1.08 10.30 1.50
C VAL A 144 -2.51 10.40 1.00
N ALA A 145 -2.88 9.54 0.06
CA ALA A 145 -4.28 9.36 -0.34
C ALA A 145 -4.99 8.42 0.64
N VAL A 146 -6.06 8.91 1.25
CA VAL A 146 -6.92 8.18 2.18
C VAL A 146 -8.32 8.08 1.59
N ALA A 147 -8.93 6.89 1.63
CA ALA A 147 -10.28 6.68 1.11
C ALA A 147 -11.15 5.83 2.03
N THR A 148 -12.46 5.85 1.76
CA THR A 148 -13.47 5.19 2.60
C THR A 148 -13.75 3.75 2.14
N HIS A 149 -13.91 3.52 0.83
CA HIS A 149 -14.22 2.20 0.30
C HIS A 149 -12.94 1.40 0.04
N ARG A 150 -12.91 0.19 0.61
CA ARG A 150 -11.81 -0.75 0.45
C ARG A 150 -11.59 -1.13 -1.02
N LYS A 151 -10.50 -0.61 -1.60
CA LYS A 151 -10.03 -0.89 -2.97
C LYS A 151 -8.51 -0.95 -3.00
N GLN A 152 -7.96 -1.92 -3.72
CA GLN A 152 -6.51 -2.02 -3.92
C GLN A 152 -6.05 -0.91 -4.87
N CYS A 153 -4.90 -0.31 -4.57
CA CYS A 153 -4.29 0.67 -5.46
C CYS A 153 -3.65 -0.06 -6.65
N ALA A 154 -4.38 -0.14 -7.76
CA ALA A 154 -3.98 -0.90 -8.94
C ALA A 154 -3.94 -0.06 -10.23
N ASP A 155 -4.26 1.22 -10.15
CA ASP A 155 -4.35 2.13 -11.28
C ASP A 155 -3.90 3.54 -10.85
N PRO A 156 -3.08 4.23 -11.65
CA PRO A 156 -2.63 5.59 -11.37
C PRO A 156 -3.78 6.60 -11.27
N ALA A 157 -4.92 6.36 -11.93
CA ALA A 157 -6.11 7.21 -11.83
C ALA A 157 -6.60 7.38 -10.37
N MET A 158 -6.31 6.41 -9.50
CA MET A 158 -6.65 6.47 -8.07
C MET A 158 -5.83 7.52 -7.30
N LEU A 159 -4.69 7.94 -7.82
CA LEU A 159 -3.85 9.00 -7.27
C LEU A 159 -3.98 10.29 -8.09
N GLU A 160 -4.04 10.18 -9.42
CA GLU A 160 -4.22 11.29 -10.37
C GLU A 160 -5.52 12.06 -10.10
N MET A 161 -6.57 11.42 -9.58
CA MET A 161 -7.82 12.10 -9.20
C MET A 161 -7.65 13.20 -8.14
N PHE A 162 -6.53 13.20 -7.41
CA PHE A 162 -6.16 14.26 -6.46
C PHE A 162 -5.28 15.36 -7.09
N GLY A 163 -5.03 15.30 -8.41
CA GLY A 163 -4.10 16.17 -9.11
C GLY A 163 -2.63 15.76 -8.98
N VAL A 164 -2.36 14.51 -8.58
CA VAL A 164 -0.99 13.98 -8.52
C VAL A 164 -0.48 13.69 -9.92
N ASP A 165 0.61 14.33 -10.31
CA ASP A 165 1.42 13.91 -11.45
C ASP A 165 2.38 12.80 -11.01
N ILE A 166 2.06 11.55 -11.39
CA ILE A 166 2.87 10.38 -11.04
C ILE A 166 4.24 10.40 -11.74
N ALA A 167 4.37 11.04 -12.90
CA ALA A 167 5.66 11.16 -13.59
C ALA A 167 6.66 12.03 -12.80
N GLN A 168 6.17 12.89 -11.90
CA GLN A 168 7.00 13.71 -11.02
C GLN A 168 7.25 13.06 -9.64
N ALA A 169 6.62 11.91 -9.35
CA ALA A 169 6.77 11.24 -8.07
C ALA A 169 8.10 10.47 -8.00
N ARG A 170 8.85 10.69 -6.92
CA ARG A 170 10.16 10.06 -6.68
C ARG A 170 10.04 8.67 -6.05
N THR A 171 9.07 8.54 -5.16
CA THR A 171 8.65 7.27 -4.56
C THR A 171 7.13 7.23 -4.55
N VAL A 172 6.55 6.21 -5.15
CA VAL A 172 5.12 5.88 -5.01
C VAL A 172 4.99 4.64 -4.12
N ILE A 173 4.08 4.68 -3.15
CA ILE A 173 3.79 3.53 -2.29
C ILE A 173 2.36 3.07 -2.53
N VAL A 174 2.19 1.79 -2.83
CA VAL A 174 0.89 1.18 -3.09
C VAL A 174 0.60 0.01 -2.17
N LYS A 175 -0.66 -0.13 -1.77
CA LYS A 175 -1.18 -1.32 -1.09
C LYS A 175 -1.72 -2.31 -2.12
N SER A 176 -0.83 -3.18 -2.63
CA SER A 176 -1.11 -4.08 -3.75
C SER A 176 -0.06 -5.19 -3.85
N ARG A 177 -0.42 -6.36 -4.38
CA ARG A 177 0.52 -7.49 -4.60
C ARG A 177 1.01 -7.66 -6.03
N GLY A 178 0.20 -7.32 -7.03
CA GLY A 178 0.50 -7.69 -8.41
C GLY A 178 -0.12 -6.77 -9.44
N HIS A 179 -1.42 -6.47 -9.27
CA HIS A 179 -2.19 -5.71 -10.26
C HIS A 179 -1.66 -4.29 -10.51
N PHE A 180 -0.97 -3.68 -9.53
CA PHE A 180 -0.36 -2.36 -9.70
C PHE A 180 0.69 -2.34 -10.81
N ARG A 181 1.36 -3.46 -11.11
CA ARG A 181 2.41 -3.52 -12.15
C ARG A 181 1.87 -3.06 -13.51
N ALA A 182 0.73 -3.61 -13.94
CA ALA A 182 0.09 -3.22 -15.19
C ALA A 182 -0.57 -1.81 -15.14
N GLY A 183 -0.77 -1.27 -13.93
CA GLY A 183 -1.28 0.10 -13.76
C GLY A 183 -0.18 1.14 -13.87
N PHE A 184 1.00 0.85 -13.32
CA PHE A 184 2.08 1.81 -13.11
C PHE A 184 3.35 1.52 -13.94
N ASP A 185 3.30 0.54 -14.86
CA ASP A 185 4.42 0.13 -15.72
C ASP A 185 5.02 1.25 -16.58
N GLU A 186 4.22 2.25 -16.94
CA GLU A 186 4.70 3.40 -17.71
C GLU A 186 5.57 4.37 -16.89
N PHE A 187 5.54 4.29 -15.56
CA PHE A 187 6.29 5.16 -14.66
C PHE A 187 7.46 4.45 -14.00
N PHE A 188 7.31 3.15 -13.70
CA PHE A 188 8.30 2.38 -12.94
C PHE A 188 8.63 1.09 -13.69
N PRO A 189 9.85 0.96 -14.22
CA PRO A 189 10.29 -0.28 -14.84
C PRO A 189 10.46 -1.39 -13.79
N PRO A 190 10.39 -2.68 -14.17
CA PRO A 190 10.38 -3.81 -13.22
C PRO A 190 11.52 -3.81 -12.19
N GLU A 191 12.71 -3.34 -12.55
CA GLU A 191 13.88 -3.23 -11.69
C GLU A 191 13.74 -2.20 -10.55
N ASN A 192 12.77 -1.28 -10.66
CA ASN A 192 12.47 -0.25 -9.65
C ASN A 192 11.18 -0.56 -8.88
N VAL A 193 10.71 -1.82 -8.94
CA VAL A 193 9.53 -2.30 -8.22
C VAL A 193 9.98 -3.11 -7.01
N TYR A 194 9.70 -2.61 -5.82
CA TYR A 194 10.10 -3.25 -4.57
C TYR A 194 8.87 -3.71 -3.78
N GLU A 195 8.81 -4.97 -3.39
CA GLU A 195 7.77 -5.51 -2.52
C GLU A 195 8.29 -5.56 -1.08
N VAL A 196 7.53 -5.03 -0.13
CA VAL A 196 7.99 -4.84 1.25
C VAL A 196 7.41 -5.89 2.19
N ASP A 197 8.26 -6.41 3.06
CA ASP A 197 7.87 -7.28 4.17
C ASP A 197 7.31 -6.45 5.34
N CYS A 198 6.05 -6.02 5.19
CA CYS A 198 5.29 -5.44 6.27
C CYS A 198 4.50 -6.53 7.03
N PRO A 199 4.16 -6.31 8.31
CA PRO A 199 3.11 -7.08 8.95
C PRO A 199 1.74 -6.76 8.34
N GLY A 200 0.91 -7.78 8.12
CA GLY A 200 -0.44 -7.59 7.59
C GLY A 200 -1.12 -8.91 7.19
N LEU A 201 -2.45 -8.87 7.06
CA LEU A 201 -3.30 -10.04 6.77
C LEU A 201 -2.96 -10.78 5.48
N THR A 202 -2.29 -10.11 4.55
CA THR A 202 -1.96 -10.63 3.22
C THR A 202 -0.47 -10.87 3.02
N SER A 203 0.31 -10.88 4.10
CA SER A 203 1.73 -11.22 4.04
C SER A 203 1.91 -12.57 3.33
N PRO A 204 2.79 -12.67 2.31
CA PRO A 204 3.10 -13.95 1.68
C PRO A 204 4.08 -14.79 2.51
N VAL A 205 4.56 -14.27 3.65
CA VAL A 205 5.44 -14.95 4.58
C VAL A 205 4.57 -15.69 5.60
N PHE A 206 4.24 -16.95 5.32
CA PHE A 206 3.26 -17.70 6.12
C PHE A 206 3.69 -17.97 7.56
N THR A 207 5.00 -17.91 7.86
CA THR A 207 5.52 -17.99 9.22
C THR A 207 5.12 -16.80 10.10
N ASN A 208 4.58 -15.72 9.52
CA ASN A 208 4.04 -14.58 10.26
C ASN A 208 2.66 -14.87 10.91
N PHE A 209 2.06 -16.03 10.63
CA PHE A 209 0.74 -16.40 11.14
C PHE A 209 0.80 -17.68 11.98
N THR A 210 -0.09 -17.75 12.97
CA THR A 210 -0.34 -18.97 13.74
C THR A 210 -1.45 -19.77 13.05
N TRP A 211 -1.11 -20.93 12.50
CA TRP A 211 -2.05 -21.82 11.80
C TRP A 211 -2.54 -22.93 12.75
N GLY A 212 -3.85 -23.00 13.00
CA GLY A 212 -4.45 -23.99 13.93
C GLY A 212 -5.00 -25.24 13.25
N ASP A 213 -5.73 -25.07 12.14
CA ASP A 213 -6.53 -26.16 11.53
C ASP A 213 -5.95 -26.70 10.22
N LEU A 214 -4.65 -26.49 9.99
CA LEU A 214 -4.02 -26.79 8.72
C LEU A 214 -3.46 -28.22 8.74
N CYS A 215 -3.85 -29.05 7.77
CA CYS A 215 -3.32 -30.41 7.64
C CYS A 215 -1.82 -30.36 7.34
N ARG A 216 -1.00 -30.86 8.26
CA ARG A 216 0.46 -30.92 8.14
C ARG A 216 0.92 -32.35 7.78
N PRO A 217 2.05 -32.52 7.06
CA PRO A 217 2.95 -31.47 6.57
C PRO A 217 2.39 -30.73 5.34
N VAL A 218 2.73 -29.44 5.23
CA VAL A 218 2.32 -28.58 4.11
C VAL A 218 3.44 -27.61 3.70
N PHE A 219 3.78 -27.62 2.42
CA PHE A 219 4.73 -26.63 1.89
C PHE A 219 4.04 -25.26 1.74
N PRO A 220 4.69 -24.12 2.08
CA PRO A 220 6.08 -23.94 2.54
C PRO A 220 6.26 -23.90 4.08
N LEU A 221 5.23 -24.18 4.88
CA LEU A 221 5.35 -24.16 6.35
C LEU A 221 6.18 -25.34 6.88
N ASP A 222 6.15 -26.47 6.18
CA ASP A 222 6.95 -27.67 6.41
C ASP A 222 7.81 -27.92 5.15
N GLN A 223 9.10 -27.60 5.22
CA GLN A 223 10.01 -27.66 4.05
C GLN A 223 10.21 -29.10 3.53
N ASP A 224 10.11 -30.10 4.41
CA ASP A 224 10.27 -31.52 4.06
C ASP A 224 8.99 -32.15 3.47
N THR A 225 7.97 -31.34 3.14
CA THR A 225 6.70 -31.85 2.58
C THR A 225 6.94 -32.51 1.22
N THR A 226 6.47 -33.74 1.09
CA THR A 226 6.40 -34.45 -0.20
C THR A 226 4.94 -34.58 -0.64
N TRP A 227 4.70 -34.49 -1.95
CA TRP A 227 3.36 -34.67 -2.52
C TRP A 227 3.45 -35.56 -3.76
N THR A 228 2.59 -36.56 -3.80
CA THR A 228 2.43 -37.47 -4.94
C THR A 228 1.05 -37.25 -5.53
N PRO A 229 0.93 -36.96 -6.84
CA PRO A 229 -0.38 -36.84 -7.48
C PRO A 229 -1.19 -38.13 -7.28
N PRO A 230 -2.51 -38.02 -7.01
CA PRO A 230 -3.36 -39.18 -7.03
C PRO A 230 -3.38 -39.83 -8.42
N THR A 231 -3.55 -41.16 -8.45
CA THR A 231 -3.56 -41.97 -9.68
C THR A 231 -4.96 -42.15 -10.27
N TRP A 232 -5.97 -41.44 -9.77
CA TRP A 232 -7.37 -41.54 -10.20
C TRP A 232 -7.70 -40.54 -11.31
#